data_AF-A0AAU9DAY2-F1
#
_entry.id   AF-A0AAU9DAY2-F1
#
_cell.length_a   1.000
_cell.length_b   1.000
_cell.length_c   1.000
_cell.angle_alpha   90.00
_cell.angle_beta   90.00
_cell.angle_gamma   90.00
#
_symmetry.space_group_name_H-M   'P 1'
#
loop_
_entity.id
_entity.type
_entity.pdbx_description
1 polymer ?
#
loop_
_entity_poly.entity_id
_entity_poly.type
_entity_poly.pdbx_seq_one_letter_code
_entity_poly.pdbx_strand_id
1 'polypeptide(L)'
;MEEYLFEYPKLSVFVGLIVINGLGKKLTGRRNGPVYSLFLLIMGTVFGSCSTLGERVKKSNNNFYYSVDGKEIRYSPSGNWFELGNSPMPEGLDIETFEVLDNYYWAKDKNRFYYRDVVLDYLEIDRESFVVIDISQAKDKNKYYAMNRGDWSYGPNPIKVVVGADPETFEDEPDRSLWSKDAYNYFYEYQKANLDAGTFSELTEQFVRDKDHVYLLPHSTVEKDESISFEKLDIDPEKVRVFGNGFIRDNENLYYYCYNFQNESKNRLITIPFEKLSDVKFLDKDYLIIKDKVYYDAHLIEEADAETFRSLERWYKVDKNALYIGFKRFPNVDFETLKYVEKTEYIQYYQDKNFIYHSNGETEPVEGEVVEK
;
A
#
# COMPACT_ATOMS: atom_id res chain seq x y z
N MET A 1 1.68 -5.44 26.68
CA MET A 1 2.21 -4.25 27.40
C MET A 1 1.81 -2.97 26.68
N GLU A 2 1.73 -2.97 25.35
CA GLU A 2 1.20 -1.84 24.56
C GLU A 2 -0.28 -1.54 24.84
N GLU A 3 -1.17 -2.54 24.89
CA GLU A 3 -2.61 -2.30 25.22
C GLU A 3 -2.84 -1.62 26.57
N TYR A 4 -2.05 -1.94 27.60
CA TYR A 4 -2.17 -1.34 28.94
C TYR A 4 -1.69 0.11 29.01
N LEU A 5 -0.86 0.55 28.07
CA LEU A 5 -0.34 1.93 28.02
C LEU A 5 -1.34 2.90 27.36
N PHE A 6 -2.28 2.40 26.56
CA PHE A 6 -3.29 3.25 25.91
C PHE A 6 -4.52 3.54 26.79
N GLU A 7 -4.85 2.66 27.74
CA GLU A 7 -5.97 2.86 28.66
C GLU A 7 -5.74 4.00 29.67
N TYR A 8 -4.48 4.23 30.08
CA TYR A 8 -4.14 5.18 31.14
C TYR A 8 -3.02 6.14 30.70
N PRO A 9 -3.33 7.29 30.08
CA PRO A 9 -2.31 8.22 29.58
C PRO A 9 -1.39 8.78 30.69
N LYS A 10 -1.87 8.79 31.95
CA LYS A 10 -1.04 9.15 33.12
C LYS A 10 -0.07 8.03 33.53
N LEU A 11 -0.43 6.76 33.32
CA LEU A 11 0.44 5.61 33.58
C LEU A 11 1.47 5.42 32.46
N SER A 12 1.11 5.74 31.21
CA SER A 12 2.01 5.59 30.06
C SER A 12 3.16 6.58 30.03
N VAL A 13 2.95 7.81 30.51
CA VAL A 13 4.04 8.75 30.80
C VAL A 13 4.98 8.15 31.86
N PHE A 14 4.45 7.50 32.90
CA PHE A 14 5.26 6.91 33.97
C PHE A 14 6.07 5.69 33.51
N VAL A 15 5.49 4.83 32.68
CA VAL A 15 6.18 3.67 32.10
C VAL A 15 7.17 4.10 31.01
N GLY A 16 6.82 5.09 30.17
CA GLY A 16 7.71 5.69 29.20
C GLY A 16 8.96 6.30 29.84
N LEU A 17 8.80 6.99 30.98
CA LEU A 17 9.91 7.52 31.79
C LEU A 17 10.85 6.41 32.30
N ILE A 18 10.31 5.25 32.69
CA ILE A 18 11.09 4.08 33.15
C ILE A 18 11.84 3.44 31.97
N VAL A 19 11.19 3.31 30.81
CA VAL A 19 11.77 2.71 29.60
C VAL A 19 12.88 3.61 29.01
N ILE A 20 12.67 4.92 28.94
CA ILE A 20 13.67 5.90 28.48
C ILE A 20 14.88 5.94 29.43
N ASN A 21 14.65 5.86 30.75
CA ASN A 21 15.74 5.74 31.72
C ASN A 21 16.50 4.41 31.61
N GLY A 22 15.83 3.32 31.23
CA GLY A 22 16.45 2.02 30.96
C GLY A 22 17.28 2.00 29.68
N LEU A 23 16.75 2.55 28.59
CA LEU A 23 17.41 2.66 27.28
C LEU A 23 18.60 3.63 27.32
N GLY A 24 18.45 4.78 27.98
CA GLY A 24 19.55 5.73 28.18
C GLY A 24 20.74 5.11 28.92
N LYS A 25 20.48 4.27 29.92
CA LYS A 25 21.52 3.50 30.63
C LYS A 25 22.21 2.48 29.72
N LYS A 26 21.48 1.87 28.77
CA LYS A 26 21.99 0.85 27.85
C LYS A 26 22.84 1.46 26.72
N LEU A 27 22.49 2.65 26.24
CA LEU A 27 23.17 3.35 25.13
C LEU A 27 24.36 4.20 25.58
N THR A 28 24.32 4.79 26.78
CA THR A 28 25.34 5.76 27.23
C THR A 28 26.17 5.29 28.43
N GLY A 29 25.83 4.12 29.01
CA GLY A 29 26.48 3.58 30.20
C GLY A 29 26.20 4.36 31.50
N ARG A 30 25.43 5.45 31.46
CA ARG A 30 25.08 6.28 32.63
C ARG A 30 23.56 6.29 32.85
N ARG A 31 23.13 6.24 34.12
CA ARG A 31 21.74 6.53 34.48
C ARG A 31 21.47 8.00 34.16
N ASN A 32 20.37 8.30 33.48
CA ASN A 32 19.88 9.67 33.37
C ASN A 32 19.71 10.23 34.79
N GLY A 33 20.33 11.39 35.06
CA GLY A 33 20.34 11.98 36.39
C GLY A 33 18.94 12.40 36.86
N PRO A 34 18.74 12.63 38.18
CA PRO A 34 17.46 13.07 38.74
C PRO A 34 16.92 14.34 38.07
N VAL A 35 17.81 15.20 37.55
CA VAL A 35 17.45 16.41 36.79
C VAL A 35 16.75 16.09 35.47
N TYR A 36 17.19 15.07 34.73
CA TYR A 36 16.57 14.68 33.46
C TYR A 36 15.22 13.99 33.67
N SER A 37 15.11 13.16 34.71
CA SER A 37 13.84 12.56 35.11
C SER A 37 12.84 13.60 35.59
N LEU A 38 13.30 14.62 36.33
CA LEU A 38 12.51 15.77 36.74
C LEU A 38 12.09 16.62 35.53
N PHE A 39 12.97 16.81 34.54
CA PHE A 39 12.65 17.53 33.31
C PHE A 39 11.56 16.82 32.50
N LEU A 40 11.65 15.50 32.31
CA LEU A 40 10.60 14.75 31.61
C LEU A 40 9.28 14.69 32.40
N LEU A 41 9.35 14.63 33.74
CA LEU A 41 8.16 14.73 34.60
C LEU A 41 7.48 16.10 34.47
N ILE A 42 8.27 17.19 34.47
CA ILE A 42 7.80 18.56 34.26
C ILE A 42 7.20 18.71 32.85
N MET A 43 7.86 18.17 31.82
CA MET A 43 7.31 18.18 30.47
C MET A 43 5.98 17.41 30.43
N GLY A 44 5.90 16.21 31.01
CA GLY A 44 4.67 15.43 31.11
C GLY A 44 3.53 16.15 31.86
N THR A 45 3.82 16.86 32.95
CA THR A 45 2.81 17.64 33.68
C THR A 45 2.40 18.91 32.94
N VAL A 46 3.32 19.62 32.28
CA VAL A 46 3.00 20.78 31.44
C VAL A 46 2.15 20.36 30.25
N PHE A 47 2.50 19.28 29.54
CA PHE A 47 1.71 18.78 28.41
C PHE A 47 0.33 18.23 28.83
N GLY A 48 0.21 17.62 30.01
CA GLY A 48 -1.07 17.18 30.55
C GLY A 48 -1.97 18.33 31.02
N SER A 49 -1.38 19.41 31.55
CA SER A 49 -2.13 20.58 32.08
C SER A 49 -2.52 21.59 31.01
N CYS A 50 -1.84 21.56 29.85
CA CYS A 50 -2.15 22.40 28.69
C CYS A 50 -2.96 21.67 27.60
N SER A 51 -3.45 20.46 27.86
CA SER A 51 -4.29 19.77 26.89
C SER A 51 -5.61 20.50 26.70
N THR A 52 -5.91 20.87 25.46
CA THR A 52 -7.19 21.50 25.08
C THR A 52 -8.33 20.49 24.98
N LEU A 53 -8.11 19.21 25.27
CA LEU A 53 -9.06 18.15 24.99
C LEU A 53 -10.17 18.01 26.04
N GLY A 54 -10.04 18.50 27.27
CA GLY A 54 -11.08 18.26 28.29
C GLY A 54 -11.21 16.78 28.67
N GLU A 55 -12.40 16.34 29.10
CA GLU A 55 -12.65 14.96 29.56
C GLU A 55 -13.08 14.04 28.40
N ARG A 56 -12.68 12.76 28.41
CA ARG A 56 -13.19 11.77 27.44
C ARG A 56 -14.72 11.65 27.53
N VAL A 57 -15.37 11.47 26.38
CA VAL A 57 -16.82 11.21 26.33
C VAL A 57 -17.10 9.84 26.97
N LYS A 58 -17.80 9.84 28.11
CA LYS A 58 -17.87 8.73 29.09
C LYS A 58 -18.62 7.46 28.64
N LYS A 59 -19.07 7.35 27.40
CA LYS A 59 -19.97 6.24 26.96
C LYS A 59 -19.31 5.14 26.14
N SER A 60 -18.00 5.21 25.87
CA SER A 60 -17.29 4.13 25.17
C SER A 60 -15.84 4.02 25.67
N ASN A 61 -15.21 2.87 25.45
CA ASN A 61 -13.76 2.70 25.60
C ASN A 61 -12.96 3.46 24.51
N ASN A 62 -13.63 4.35 23.78
CA ASN A 62 -13.08 5.16 22.71
C ASN A 62 -12.23 6.29 23.29
N ASN A 63 -11.06 6.50 22.69
CA ASN A 63 -10.13 7.57 23.05
C ASN A 63 -10.01 8.62 21.94
N PHE A 64 -11.04 8.79 21.12
CA PHE A 64 -11.09 9.70 19.98
C PHE A 64 -11.94 10.95 20.22
N TYR A 65 -12.93 10.90 21.12
CA TYR A 65 -13.83 12.02 21.38
C TYR A 65 -13.73 12.55 22.80
N TYR A 66 -13.62 13.88 22.92
CA TYR A 66 -13.43 14.55 24.20
C TYR A 66 -14.36 15.76 24.35
N SER A 67 -14.87 15.96 25.55
CA SER A 67 -15.75 17.05 25.98
C SER A 67 -14.97 18.13 26.71
N VAL A 68 -14.97 19.34 26.17
CA VAL A 68 -14.38 20.52 26.81
C VAL A 68 -15.47 21.24 27.62
N ASP A 69 -15.37 21.17 28.95
CA ASP A 69 -16.28 21.78 29.93
C ASP A 69 -17.79 21.45 29.74
N GLY A 70 -18.11 20.38 29.00
CA GLY A 70 -19.48 19.99 28.65
C GLY A 70 -20.15 20.90 27.61
N LYS A 71 -19.39 21.83 26.99
CA LYS A 71 -19.90 22.84 26.05
C LYS A 71 -19.47 22.60 24.61
N GLU A 72 -18.51 21.72 24.40
CA GLU A 72 -17.96 21.40 23.09
C GLU A 72 -17.48 19.94 23.09
N ILE A 73 -17.66 19.25 21.96
CA ILE A 73 -17.02 17.97 21.69
C ILE A 73 -15.93 18.19 20.64
N ARG A 74 -14.78 17.56 20.85
CA ARG A 74 -13.62 17.59 19.96
C ARG A 74 -13.21 16.17 19.59
N TYR A 75 -12.89 15.98 18.31
CA TYR A 75 -12.27 14.77 17.80
C TYR A 75 -10.74 14.92 17.91
N SER A 76 -10.07 13.89 18.43
CA SER A 76 -8.61 13.82 18.50
C SER A 76 -8.16 12.36 18.42
N PRO A 77 -7.46 11.96 17.35
CA PRO A 77 -7.06 10.57 17.14
C PRO A 77 -6.30 9.98 18.34
N SER A 78 -6.91 9.01 19.02
CA SER A 78 -6.37 8.38 20.25
C SER A 78 -5.93 9.36 21.35
N GLY A 79 -6.43 10.60 21.33
CA GLY A 79 -5.99 11.68 22.22
C GLY A 79 -4.62 12.26 21.91
N ASN A 80 -4.00 11.89 20.78
CA ASN A 80 -2.70 12.40 20.35
C ASN A 80 -2.85 13.78 19.68
N TRP A 81 -3.38 14.75 20.42
CA TRP A 81 -3.63 16.10 19.93
C TRP A 81 -2.37 16.87 19.55
N PHE A 82 -1.21 16.46 20.09
CA PHE A 82 0.06 17.13 19.85
C PHE A 82 0.63 16.80 18.46
N GLU A 83 0.61 15.53 18.06
CA GLU A 83 1.17 15.11 16.76
C GLU A 83 0.10 15.04 15.66
N LEU A 84 -1.11 14.57 16.00
CA LEU A 84 -2.19 14.33 15.04
C LEU A 84 -3.27 15.42 15.06
N GLY A 85 -3.15 16.39 15.96
CA GLY A 85 -4.10 17.48 16.09
C GLY A 85 -5.43 17.08 16.72
N ASN A 86 -6.33 18.06 16.76
CA ASN A 86 -7.70 17.87 17.21
C ASN A 86 -8.59 18.95 16.60
N SER A 87 -9.85 18.59 16.35
CA SER A 87 -10.81 19.45 15.68
C SER A 87 -12.12 19.52 16.47
N PRO A 88 -12.79 20.68 16.46
CA PRO A 88 -14.15 20.78 16.98
C PRO A 88 -15.09 19.97 16.09
N MET A 89 -16.12 19.38 16.70
CA MET A 89 -17.22 18.77 15.93
C MET A 89 -18.00 19.84 15.13
N PRO A 90 -18.69 19.46 14.04
CA PRO A 90 -19.42 20.40 13.18
C PRO A 90 -20.52 21.20 13.90
N GLU A 91 -20.78 22.42 13.42
CA GLU A 91 -21.85 23.28 13.92
C GLU A 91 -23.21 22.57 13.95
N GLY A 92 -24.03 22.86 14.96
CA GLY A 92 -25.35 22.25 15.17
C GLY A 92 -25.32 20.90 15.88
N LEU A 93 -24.17 20.50 16.44
CA LEU A 93 -24.04 19.28 17.23
C LEU A 93 -24.94 19.35 18.46
N ASP A 94 -25.72 18.30 18.70
CA ASP A 94 -26.43 18.12 19.96
C ASP A 94 -25.56 17.35 20.95
N ILE A 95 -24.91 18.09 21.85
CA ILE A 95 -23.94 17.56 22.82
C ILE A 95 -24.61 16.60 23.81
N GLU A 96 -25.86 16.87 24.21
CA GLU A 96 -26.58 16.07 25.21
C GLU A 96 -26.85 14.65 24.72
N THR A 97 -27.11 14.49 23.42
CA THR A 97 -27.42 13.22 22.78
C THR A 97 -26.26 12.61 22.01
N PHE A 98 -25.08 13.23 22.04
CA PHE A 98 -23.90 12.72 21.35
C PHE A 98 -23.49 11.35 21.89
N GLU A 99 -23.29 10.41 20.97
CA GLU A 99 -22.99 9.02 21.22
C GLU A 99 -21.95 8.53 20.22
N VAL A 100 -20.90 7.90 20.73
CA VAL A 100 -19.91 7.22 19.91
C VAL A 100 -20.41 5.79 19.66
N LEU A 101 -20.45 5.38 18.39
CA LEU A 101 -21.08 4.14 17.94
C LEU A 101 -20.11 2.97 17.84
N ASP A 102 -18.80 3.24 17.80
CA ASP A 102 -17.74 2.24 17.75
C ASP A 102 -16.55 2.61 18.65
N ASN A 103 -15.49 1.81 18.59
CA ASN A 103 -14.27 2.10 19.34
C ASN A 103 -13.38 3.16 18.66
N TYR A 104 -13.81 3.73 17.53
CA TYR A 104 -12.97 4.57 16.67
C TYR A 104 -13.70 5.83 16.17
N TYR A 105 -14.31 5.79 14.98
CA TYR A 105 -14.65 7.00 14.22
C TYR A 105 -16.14 7.27 14.08
N TRP A 106 -17.01 6.28 14.26
CA TRP A 106 -18.44 6.46 14.03
C TRP A 106 -19.11 7.08 15.26
N ALA A 107 -19.89 8.13 15.05
CA ALA A 107 -20.67 8.76 16.11
C ALA A 107 -22.00 9.29 15.56
N LYS A 108 -22.93 9.61 16.46
CA LYS A 108 -24.19 10.28 16.14
C LYS A 108 -24.62 11.21 17.26
N ASP A 109 -25.52 12.11 16.94
CA ASP A 109 -26.39 12.75 17.92
C ASP A 109 -27.85 12.46 17.54
N LYS A 110 -28.84 13.07 18.20
CA LYS A 110 -30.27 12.85 17.87
C LYS A 110 -30.67 13.28 16.44
N ASN A 111 -29.90 14.15 15.80
CA ASN A 111 -30.19 14.75 14.50
C ASN A 111 -29.35 14.15 13.37
N ARG A 112 -28.07 13.83 13.61
CA ARG A 112 -27.06 13.58 12.56
C ARG A 112 -26.12 12.42 12.87
N PHE A 113 -25.39 11.98 11.85
CA PHE A 113 -24.29 11.01 11.96
C PHE A 113 -22.96 11.69 11.62
N TYR A 114 -21.90 11.14 12.19
CA TYR A 114 -20.54 11.64 12.07
C TYR A 114 -19.56 10.51 11.81
N TYR A 115 -18.55 10.81 11.01
CA TYR A 115 -17.33 10.01 10.91
C TYR A 115 -16.14 10.91 11.22
N ARG A 116 -15.47 10.66 12.35
CA ARG A 116 -14.51 11.59 12.94
C ARG A 116 -15.21 12.93 13.24
N ASP A 117 -14.63 14.03 12.77
CA ASP A 117 -15.14 15.39 12.84
C ASP A 117 -16.00 15.80 11.63
N VAL A 118 -16.41 14.86 10.78
CA VAL A 118 -17.19 15.15 9.57
C VAL A 118 -18.65 14.73 9.73
N VAL A 119 -19.57 15.63 9.39
CA VAL A 119 -21.02 15.35 9.33
C VAL A 119 -21.39 14.60 8.05
N LEU A 120 -22.26 13.61 8.16
CA LEU A 120 -22.58 12.67 7.07
C LEU A 120 -23.97 12.91 6.42
N ASP A 121 -24.50 14.13 6.48
CA ASP A 121 -25.85 14.43 5.99
C ASP A 121 -26.02 14.13 4.48
N TYR A 122 -24.93 14.18 3.71
CA TYR A 122 -24.91 13.86 2.28
C TYR A 122 -25.17 12.39 1.95
N LEU A 123 -25.14 11.49 2.94
CA LEU A 123 -25.36 10.05 2.75
C LEU A 123 -26.84 9.65 2.89
N GLU A 124 -27.68 10.53 3.46
CA GLU A 124 -29.10 10.27 3.75
C GLU A 124 -29.29 8.89 4.44
N ILE A 125 -28.65 8.73 5.61
CA ILE A 125 -28.63 7.47 6.38
C ILE A 125 -29.99 7.19 7.02
N ASP A 126 -30.48 5.96 6.87
CA ASP A 126 -31.64 5.47 7.61
C ASP A 126 -31.28 5.21 9.08
N ARG A 127 -31.71 6.12 9.95
CA ARG A 127 -31.34 6.12 11.37
C ARG A 127 -31.79 4.88 12.14
N GLU A 128 -32.91 4.27 11.74
CA GLU A 128 -33.51 3.14 12.46
C GLU A 128 -32.78 1.82 12.21
N SER A 129 -32.23 1.65 11.01
CA SER A 129 -31.55 0.41 10.59
C SER A 129 -30.03 0.53 10.50
N PHE A 130 -29.45 1.68 10.86
CA PHE A 130 -28.01 1.90 10.81
C PHE A 130 -27.24 0.98 11.76
N VAL A 131 -26.24 0.30 11.23
CA VAL A 131 -25.34 -0.61 11.94
C VAL A 131 -23.90 -0.32 11.51
N VAL A 132 -23.02 -0.10 12.48
CA VAL A 132 -21.57 -0.05 12.24
C VAL A 132 -21.04 -1.47 12.10
N ILE A 133 -20.27 -1.72 11.03
CA ILE A 133 -19.66 -3.02 10.76
C ILE A 133 -18.24 -3.05 11.33
N ASP A 134 -17.43 -2.07 10.94
CA ASP A 134 -16.07 -1.88 11.44
C ASP A 134 -15.67 -0.39 11.39
N ILE A 135 -14.38 -0.13 11.65
CA ILE A 135 -13.83 1.23 11.72
C ILE A 135 -14.04 2.03 10.42
N SER A 136 -14.21 1.35 9.29
CA SER A 136 -14.25 1.88 7.93
C SER A 136 -15.56 1.59 7.21
N GLN A 137 -16.47 0.81 7.81
CA GLN A 137 -17.66 0.30 7.14
C GLN A 137 -18.90 0.36 8.03
N ALA A 138 -20.03 0.68 7.42
CA ALA A 138 -21.34 0.65 8.05
C ALA A 138 -22.41 0.36 7.01
N LYS A 139 -23.62 0.06 7.45
CA LYS A 139 -24.77 -0.12 6.56
C LYS A 139 -26.06 0.33 7.19
N ASP A 140 -27.06 0.55 6.36
CA ASP A 140 -28.46 0.58 6.75
C ASP A 140 -29.26 -0.38 5.87
N LYS A 141 -30.59 -0.42 6.02
CA LYS A 141 -31.45 -1.33 5.23
C LYS A 141 -31.44 -1.08 3.72
N ASN A 142 -30.98 0.08 3.27
CA ASN A 142 -31.01 0.52 1.88
C ASN A 142 -29.61 0.63 1.25
N LYS A 143 -28.57 0.93 2.04
CA LYS A 143 -27.25 1.35 1.55
C LYS A 143 -26.12 0.72 2.36
N TYR A 144 -25.04 0.40 1.65
CA TYR A 144 -23.76 0.05 2.25
C TYR A 144 -22.81 1.24 2.16
N TYR A 145 -22.05 1.49 3.23
CA TYR A 145 -21.15 2.63 3.38
C TYR A 145 -19.73 2.14 3.63
N ALA A 146 -18.76 2.70 2.92
CA ALA A 146 -17.36 2.35 3.07
C ALA A 146 -16.45 3.57 3.04
N MET A 147 -15.32 3.48 3.73
CA MET A 147 -14.31 4.52 3.75
C MET A 147 -13.76 4.76 2.33
N ASN A 148 -13.62 6.03 1.99
CA ASN A 148 -13.12 6.43 0.70
C ASN A 148 -11.60 6.16 0.60
N ARG A 149 -11.21 5.07 -0.09
CA ARG A 149 -9.80 4.61 -0.20
C ARG A 149 -8.87 5.59 -0.93
N GLY A 150 -9.41 6.51 -1.74
CA GLY A 150 -8.63 7.56 -2.41
C GLY A 150 -8.31 8.77 -1.53
N ASP A 151 -8.81 8.81 -0.30
CA ASP A 151 -8.69 9.95 0.61
C ASP A 151 -7.88 9.57 1.85
N TRP A 152 -6.56 9.49 1.66
CA TRP A 152 -5.60 9.22 2.73
C TRP A 152 -5.46 10.40 3.72
N SER A 153 -6.15 11.53 3.50
CA SER A 153 -5.81 12.82 4.10
C SER A 153 -7.03 13.68 4.45
N TYR A 154 -7.94 13.18 5.30
CA TYR A 154 -9.01 13.99 5.92
C TYR A 154 -9.80 14.86 4.93
N GLY A 155 -10.12 14.34 3.74
CA GLY A 155 -10.96 15.06 2.80
C GLY A 155 -12.41 15.17 3.28
N PRO A 156 -13.21 15.99 2.57
CA PRO A 156 -14.53 16.41 3.03
C PRO A 156 -15.56 15.26 3.07
N ASN A 157 -15.33 14.19 2.31
CA ASN A 157 -16.24 13.05 2.18
C ASN A 157 -15.50 11.73 2.49
N PRO A 158 -15.25 11.46 3.78
CA PRO A 158 -14.43 10.32 4.19
C PRO A 158 -15.12 8.97 4.01
N ILE A 159 -16.45 8.98 3.86
CA ILE A 159 -17.30 7.81 3.65
C ILE A 159 -18.06 8.01 2.34
N LYS A 160 -18.22 6.94 1.56
CA LYS A 160 -19.04 6.92 0.36
C LYS A 160 -20.09 5.82 0.42
N VAL A 161 -21.18 6.00 -0.33
CA VAL A 161 -22.13 4.92 -0.62
C VAL A 161 -21.48 3.97 -1.64
N VAL A 162 -21.55 2.67 -1.39
CA VAL A 162 -21.19 1.65 -2.37
C VAL A 162 -22.39 1.47 -3.31
N VAL A 163 -22.40 2.24 -4.39
CA VAL A 163 -23.56 2.32 -5.29
C VAL A 163 -23.84 0.97 -5.95
N GLY A 164 -25.07 0.49 -5.79
CA GLY A 164 -25.53 -0.77 -6.37
C GLY A 164 -25.19 -2.03 -5.57
N ALA A 165 -24.57 -1.89 -4.40
CA ALA A 165 -24.39 -2.98 -3.45
C ALA A 165 -25.71 -3.34 -2.75
N ASP A 166 -25.92 -4.64 -2.56
CA ASP A 166 -26.91 -5.15 -1.60
C ASP A 166 -26.33 -5.10 -0.18
N PRO A 167 -26.81 -4.20 0.70
CA PRO A 167 -26.25 -4.05 2.05
C PRO A 167 -26.44 -5.29 2.94
N GLU A 168 -27.41 -6.16 2.64
CA GLU A 168 -27.62 -7.37 3.43
C GLU A 168 -26.48 -8.38 3.21
N THR A 169 -26.04 -8.52 1.96
CA THR A 169 -25.12 -9.58 1.52
C THR A 169 -23.72 -9.10 1.14
N PHE A 170 -23.47 -7.80 1.17
CA PHE A 170 -22.16 -7.23 0.85
C PHE A 170 -21.09 -7.62 1.88
N GLU A 171 -19.93 -8.06 1.39
CA GLU A 171 -18.75 -8.39 2.17
C GLU A 171 -17.44 -8.12 1.40
N ASP A 172 -16.36 -7.83 2.13
CA ASP A 172 -15.01 -7.76 1.58
C ASP A 172 -14.44 -9.16 1.33
N GLU A 173 -13.62 -9.28 0.28
CA GLU A 173 -12.87 -10.51 0.01
C GLU A 173 -11.54 -10.51 0.79
N PRO A 174 -11.37 -11.37 1.81
CA PRO A 174 -10.23 -11.28 2.73
C PRO A 174 -8.86 -11.50 2.06
N ASP A 175 -8.82 -12.35 1.04
CA ASP A 175 -7.59 -12.67 0.30
C ASP A 175 -7.33 -11.70 -0.86
N ARG A 176 -8.28 -10.79 -1.14
CA ARG A 176 -8.24 -9.87 -2.28
C ARG A 176 -8.69 -8.50 -1.81
N SER A 177 -7.78 -7.78 -1.14
CA SER A 177 -8.09 -6.55 -0.40
C SER A 177 -8.82 -5.47 -1.20
N LEU A 178 -8.64 -5.40 -2.52
CA LEU A 178 -9.32 -4.45 -3.42
C LEU A 178 -10.71 -4.93 -3.87
N TRP A 179 -11.06 -6.19 -3.64
CA TRP A 179 -12.32 -6.79 -4.06
C TRP A 179 -13.30 -6.93 -2.91
N SER A 180 -14.57 -6.78 -3.26
CA SER A 180 -15.73 -7.12 -2.43
C SER A 180 -16.78 -7.76 -3.33
N LYS A 181 -17.79 -8.37 -2.72
CA LYS A 181 -18.92 -8.94 -3.44
C LYS A 181 -20.22 -8.77 -2.65
N ASP A 182 -21.32 -8.89 -3.35
CA ASP A 182 -22.62 -9.19 -2.76
C ASP A 182 -23.18 -10.48 -3.40
N ALA A 183 -24.43 -10.83 -3.12
CA ALA A 183 -25.05 -12.05 -3.67
C ALA A 183 -25.14 -12.09 -5.22
N TYR A 184 -24.92 -10.96 -5.90
CA TYR A 184 -25.18 -10.82 -7.33
C TYR A 184 -23.99 -10.25 -8.12
N ASN A 185 -23.09 -9.51 -7.49
CA ASN A 185 -22.09 -8.69 -8.15
C ASN A 185 -20.74 -8.72 -7.42
N TYR A 186 -19.69 -8.46 -8.19
CA TYR A 186 -18.38 -8.10 -7.66
C TYR A 186 -18.17 -6.58 -7.71
N PHE A 187 -17.35 -6.11 -6.77
CA PHE A 187 -16.95 -4.72 -6.63
C PHE A 187 -15.43 -4.64 -6.52
N TYR A 188 -14.85 -3.65 -7.19
CA TYR A 188 -13.43 -3.33 -7.13
C TYR A 188 -13.29 -1.92 -6.56
N GLU A 189 -12.56 -1.78 -5.44
CA GLU A 189 -12.44 -0.55 -4.65
C GLU A 189 -13.79 0.11 -4.30
N TYR A 190 -14.77 -0.73 -3.95
CA TYR A 190 -16.15 -0.35 -3.66
C TYR A 190 -16.88 0.31 -4.85
N GLN A 191 -16.48 0.00 -6.09
CA GLN A 191 -17.23 0.33 -7.30
C GLN A 191 -17.68 -0.96 -8.00
N LYS A 192 -18.91 -0.98 -8.51
CA LYS A 192 -19.47 -2.16 -9.17
C LYS A 192 -18.67 -2.51 -10.43
N ALA A 193 -18.15 -3.74 -10.49
CA ALA A 193 -17.23 -4.18 -11.54
C ALA A 193 -17.88 -4.52 -12.89
N ASN A 194 -19.23 -4.62 -12.95
CA ASN A 194 -20.00 -4.96 -14.16
C ASN A 194 -19.52 -6.23 -14.89
N LEU A 195 -19.24 -7.29 -14.12
CA LEU A 195 -18.80 -8.60 -14.60
C LEU A 195 -19.94 -9.62 -14.51
N ASP A 196 -19.85 -10.70 -15.28
CA ASP A 196 -20.66 -11.90 -15.02
C ASP A 196 -20.14 -12.60 -13.75
N ALA A 197 -20.86 -12.42 -12.64
CA ALA A 197 -20.43 -12.91 -11.33
C ALA A 197 -20.36 -14.46 -11.25
N GLY A 198 -21.13 -15.18 -12.07
CA GLY A 198 -21.14 -16.64 -12.08
C GLY A 198 -19.91 -17.27 -12.72
N THR A 199 -19.23 -16.53 -13.61
CA THR A 199 -18.06 -17.00 -14.36
C THR A 199 -16.80 -16.16 -14.13
N PHE A 200 -16.88 -15.17 -13.25
CA PHE A 200 -15.75 -14.35 -12.84
C PHE A 200 -14.59 -15.19 -12.31
N SER A 201 -13.39 -14.91 -12.83
CA SER A 201 -12.14 -15.51 -12.40
C SER A 201 -11.03 -14.49 -12.48
N GLU A 202 -10.26 -14.37 -11.41
CA GLU A 202 -8.99 -13.67 -11.44
C GLU A 202 -7.94 -14.56 -12.13
N LEU A 203 -7.13 -13.97 -13.00
CA LEU A 203 -6.00 -14.63 -13.65
C LEU A 203 -4.70 -14.22 -12.96
N THR A 204 -4.51 -12.91 -12.79
CA THR A 204 -3.44 -12.30 -12.02
C THR A 204 -3.99 -11.06 -11.31
N GLU A 205 -3.18 -10.40 -10.49
CA GLU A 205 -3.54 -9.13 -9.85
C GLU A 205 -3.96 -8.03 -10.84
N GLN A 206 -3.53 -8.13 -12.11
CA GLN A 206 -3.82 -7.15 -13.17
C GLN A 206 -4.88 -7.64 -14.15
N PHE A 207 -5.04 -8.95 -14.31
CA PHE A 207 -5.89 -9.54 -15.33
C PHE A 207 -7.00 -10.35 -14.70
N VAL A 208 -8.24 -10.07 -15.08
CA VAL A 208 -9.41 -10.85 -14.73
C VAL A 208 -10.18 -11.28 -15.96
N ARG A 209 -11.09 -12.23 -15.83
CA ARG A 209 -11.99 -12.61 -16.91
C ARG A 209 -13.36 -12.97 -16.38
N ASP A 210 -14.33 -12.94 -17.28
CA ASP A 210 -15.58 -13.67 -17.17
C ASP A 210 -15.77 -14.52 -18.44
N LYS A 211 -16.97 -15.07 -18.66
CA LYS A 211 -17.29 -15.83 -19.87
C LYS A 211 -17.24 -15.01 -21.17
N ASP A 212 -17.38 -13.67 -21.09
CA ASP A 212 -17.55 -12.81 -22.25
C ASP A 212 -16.23 -12.12 -22.65
N HIS A 213 -15.40 -11.72 -21.69
CA HIS A 213 -14.18 -10.97 -21.94
C HIS A 213 -13.02 -11.27 -20.96
N VAL A 214 -11.81 -10.97 -21.42
CA VAL A 214 -10.64 -10.76 -20.56
C VAL A 214 -10.48 -9.26 -20.33
N TYR A 215 -10.16 -8.89 -19.10
CA TYR A 215 -10.08 -7.51 -18.67
C TYR A 215 -8.72 -7.21 -18.05
N LEU A 216 -8.20 -6.01 -18.31
CA LEU A 216 -7.12 -5.39 -17.58
C LEU A 216 -7.70 -4.43 -16.53
N LEU A 217 -7.32 -4.63 -15.28
CA LEU A 217 -7.72 -3.79 -14.16
C LEU A 217 -7.01 -2.43 -14.22
N PRO A 218 -7.68 -1.33 -13.84
CA PRO A 218 -7.04 -0.02 -13.75
C PRO A 218 -5.98 -0.03 -12.65
N HIS A 219 -4.90 0.72 -12.87
CA HIS A 219 -3.92 0.97 -11.82
C HIS A 219 -4.53 1.91 -10.75
N SER A 220 -4.42 1.53 -9.48
CA SER A 220 -4.97 2.17 -8.27
C SER A 220 -4.45 3.61 -7.98
N THR A 221 -3.99 4.36 -8.97
CA THR A 221 -3.47 5.73 -8.81
C THR A 221 -4.42 6.83 -9.26
N VAL A 222 -5.68 6.53 -9.59
CA VAL A 222 -6.59 7.57 -10.03
C VAL A 222 -7.09 8.37 -8.82
N GLU A 223 -6.32 9.40 -8.48
CA GLU A 223 -6.87 10.61 -7.91
C GLU A 223 -8.01 11.09 -8.81
N LYS A 224 -9.22 11.18 -8.24
CA LYS A 224 -10.50 11.64 -8.81
C LYS A 224 -11.38 10.53 -9.35
N ASP A 225 -12.53 10.36 -8.72
CA ASP A 225 -13.92 10.42 -9.22
C ASP A 225 -14.25 9.99 -10.68
N GLU A 226 -13.34 9.30 -11.34
CA GLU A 226 -13.59 8.61 -12.60
C GLU A 226 -14.07 7.20 -12.27
N SER A 227 -15.13 6.78 -12.95
CA SER A 227 -15.63 5.42 -12.84
C SER A 227 -14.50 4.43 -13.13
N ILE A 228 -14.28 3.49 -12.22
CA ILE A 228 -13.41 2.34 -12.47
C ILE A 228 -13.91 1.64 -13.72
N SER A 229 -13.11 1.71 -14.79
CA SER A 229 -13.40 1.07 -16.06
C SER A 229 -12.32 0.05 -16.33
N PHE A 230 -12.73 -1.20 -16.45
CA PHE A 230 -11.83 -2.27 -16.85
C PHE A 230 -11.61 -2.20 -18.37
N GLU A 231 -10.36 -2.24 -18.81
CA GLU A 231 -10.04 -2.30 -20.23
C GLU A 231 -10.35 -3.70 -20.75
N LYS A 232 -11.24 -3.81 -21.74
CA LYS A 232 -11.53 -5.08 -22.41
C LYS A 232 -10.42 -5.39 -23.40
N LEU A 233 -9.82 -6.57 -23.26
CA LEU A 233 -8.76 -7.04 -24.14
C LEU A 233 -9.35 -7.91 -25.26
N ASP A 234 -8.77 -7.80 -26.45
CA ASP A 234 -9.08 -8.69 -27.59
C ASP A 234 -8.38 -10.05 -27.41
N ILE A 235 -8.81 -10.78 -26.37
CA ILE A 235 -8.31 -12.09 -25.98
C ILE A 235 -9.51 -12.99 -25.72
N ASP A 236 -9.50 -14.19 -26.30
CA ASP A 236 -10.53 -15.19 -26.08
C ASP A 236 -10.52 -15.69 -24.61
N PRO A 237 -11.59 -15.42 -23.82
CA PRO A 237 -11.63 -15.77 -22.39
C PRO A 237 -11.58 -17.28 -22.15
N GLU A 238 -11.99 -18.11 -23.10
CA GLU A 238 -11.92 -19.58 -22.98
C GLU A 238 -10.50 -20.10 -23.22
N LYS A 239 -9.67 -19.36 -23.96
CA LYS A 239 -8.30 -19.77 -24.33
C LYS A 239 -7.21 -19.13 -23.47
N VAL A 240 -7.49 -18.03 -22.79
CA VAL A 240 -6.51 -17.37 -21.92
C VAL A 240 -6.08 -18.25 -20.74
N ARG A 241 -4.78 -18.29 -20.45
CA ARG A 241 -4.20 -19.03 -19.31
C ARG A 241 -3.18 -18.19 -18.58
N VAL A 242 -3.06 -18.39 -17.27
CA VAL A 242 -1.93 -17.89 -16.49
C VAL A 242 -0.67 -18.62 -16.93
N PHE A 243 0.43 -17.89 -17.13
CA PHE A 243 1.70 -18.47 -17.54
C PHE A 243 2.79 -18.39 -16.45
N GLY A 244 2.69 -17.41 -15.54
CA GLY A 244 3.61 -17.23 -14.40
C GLY A 244 4.20 -15.82 -14.37
N ASN A 245 4.75 -15.41 -13.22
CA ASN A 245 5.36 -14.08 -13.03
C ASN A 245 4.49 -12.90 -13.51
N GLY A 246 3.17 -12.98 -13.27
CA GLY A 246 2.21 -11.95 -13.71
C GLY A 246 1.81 -12.01 -15.19
N PHE A 247 2.38 -12.93 -15.98
CA PHE A 247 1.98 -13.12 -17.38
C PHE A 247 0.69 -13.94 -17.50
N ILE A 248 -0.18 -13.51 -18.42
CA ILE A 248 -1.19 -14.35 -19.04
C ILE A 248 -0.77 -14.65 -20.49
N ARG A 249 -1.41 -15.63 -21.11
CA ARG A 249 -1.16 -15.98 -22.51
C ARG A 249 -2.39 -16.51 -23.20
N ASP A 250 -2.38 -16.42 -24.52
CA ASP A 250 -3.19 -17.28 -25.38
C ASP A 250 -2.27 -18.33 -26.05
N ASN A 251 -2.57 -18.72 -27.30
CA ASN A 251 -1.77 -19.68 -28.07
C ASN A 251 -0.65 -19.03 -28.89
N GLU A 252 -0.65 -17.71 -29.04
CA GLU A 252 0.23 -16.97 -29.95
C GLU A 252 1.04 -15.89 -29.24
N ASN A 253 0.54 -15.38 -28.11
CA ASN A 253 1.06 -14.21 -27.42
C ASN A 253 1.13 -14.42 -25.90
N LEU A 254 2.17 -13.86 -25.31
CA LEU A 254 2.24 -13.55 -23.88
C LEU A 254 1.79 -12.10 -23.67
N TYR A 255 1.07 -11.86 -22.58
CA TYR A 255 0.64 -10.53 -22.17
C TYR A 255 1.12 -10.23 -20.76
N TYR A 256 1.60 -9.01 -20.56
CA TYR A 256 2.09 -8.53 -19.27
C TYR A 256 1.76 -7.06 -19.10
N TYR A 257 1.32 -6.69 -17.90
CA TYR A 257 1.10 -5.29 -17.58
C TYR A 257 2.31 -4.76 -16.81
N CYS A 258 3.08 -3.91 -17.47
CA CYS A 258 4.29 -3.34 -16.89
C CYS A 258 4.00 -1.99 -16.22
N TYR A 259 4.51 -1.84 -15.00
CA TYR A 259 4.42 -0.63 -14.20
C TYR A 259 5.68 0.22 -14.30
N ASN A 260 5.55 1.49 -14.66
CA ASN A 260 6.61 2.50 -14.56
C ASN A 260 8.01 2.04 -15.06
N PHE A 261 8.07 1.35 -16.20
CA PHE A 261 9.33 0.91 -16.78
C PHE A 261 10.30 2.09 -16.96
N GLN A 262 11.53 1.96 -16.45
CA GLN A 262 12.58 2.99 -16.51
C GLN A 262 12.11 4.40 -16.09
N ASN A 263 11.18 4.50 -15.12
CA ASN A 263 10.63 5.78 -14.66
C ASN A 263 9.92 6.60 -15.75
N GLU A 264 9.43 5.98 -16.82
CA GLU A 264 8.71 6.68 -17.90
C GLU A 264 7.28 7.12 -17.51
N SER A 265 6.84 6.89 -16.26
CA SER A 265 5.49 7.19 -15.75
C SER A 265 4.34 6.70 -16.65
N LYS A 266 4.58 5.63 -17.42
CA LYS A 266 3.63 5.04 -18.35
C LYS A 266 3.49 3.55 -18.06
N ASN A 267 2.31 3.17 -17.62
CA ASN A 267 1.93 1.78 -17.54
C ASN A 267 1.47 1.32 -18.93
N ARG A 268 1.84 0.10 -19.31
CA ARG A 268 1.46 -0.43 -20.63
C ARG A 268 1.21 -1.93 -20.58
N LEU A 269 0.18 -2.34 -21.32
CA LEU A 269 0.05 -3.72 -21.75
C LEU A 269 1.12 -4.02 -22.80
N ILE A 270 1.96 -5.02 -22.52
CA ILE A 270 2.99 -5.52 -23.43
C ILE A 270 2.53 -6.86 -23.97
N THR A 271 2.58 -7.00 -25.29
CA THR A 271 2.25 -8.24 -26.00
C THR A 271 3.52 -8.77 -26.66
N ILE A 272 3.89 -10.02 -26.35
CA ILE A 272 5.07 -10.67 -26.90
C ILE A 272 4.64 -11.92 -27.68
N PRO A 273 4.78 -11.93 -29.01
CA PRO A 273 4.42 -13.10 -29.79
C PRO A 273 5.44 -14.24 -29.61
N PHE A 274 4.96 -15.48 -29.68
CA PHE A 274 5.81 -16.67 -29.68
C PHE A 274 5.30 -17.69 -30.71
N GLU A 275 6.21 -18.49 -31.29
CA GLU A 275 5.85 -19.53 -32.25
C GLU A 275 5.44 -20.84 -31.55
N LYS A 276 6.17 -21.23 -30.51
CA LYS A 276 5.92 -22.44 -29.72
C LYS A 276 6.13 -22.16 -28.25
N LEU A 277 5.23 -22.68 -27.42
CA LEU A 277 5.32 -22.51 -25.97
C LEU A 277 6.61 -23.12 -25.39
N SER A 278 7.17 -24.15 -26.03
CA SER A 278 8.45 -24.77 -25.64
C SER A 278 9.65 -23.83 -25.71
N ASP A 279 9.53 -22.74 -26.46
CA ASP A 279 10.61 -21.79 -26.70
C ASP A 279 10.63 -20.68 -25.66
N VAL A 280 9.59 -20.60 -24.83
CA VAL A 280 9.37 -19.59 -23.79
C VAL A 280 9.88 -20.12 -22.45
N LYS A 281 10.89 -19.46 -21.88
CA LYS A 281 11.56 -19.90 -20.65
C LYS A 281 11.82 -18.73 -19.71
N PHE A 282 11.29 -18.81 -18.50
CA PHE A 282 11.70 -17.88 -17.44
C PHE A 282 13.09 -18.27 -16.94
N LEU A 283 14.02 -17.31 -16.97
CA LEU A 283 15.30 -17.47 -16.29
C LEU A 283 15.13 -17.24 -14.79
N ASP A 284 14.32 -16.23 -14.44
CA ASP A 284 13.86 -15.95 -13.08
C ASP A 284 12.53 -15.17 -13.15
N LYS A 285 12.17 -14.46 -12.06
CA LYS A 285 10.93 -13.68 -11.99
C LYS A 285 10.89 -12.47 -12.92
N ASP A 286 12.04 -11.90 -13.27
CA ASP A 286 12.14 -10.63 -14.00
C ASP A 286 12.63 -10.86 -15.44
N TYR A 287 13.38 -11.95 -15.70
CA TYR A 287 13.94 -12.28 -17.01
C TYR A 287 13.24 -13.44 -17.70
N LEU A 288 12.92 -13.22 -18.98
CA LEU A 288 12.27 -14.16 -19.87
C LEU A 288 13.11 -14.35 -21.13
N ILE A 289 13.29 -15.58 -21.58
CA ILE A 289 13.94 -15.93 -22.84
C ILE A 289 12.89 -16.55 -23.77
N ILE A 290 12.78 -16.02 -24.98
CA ILE A 290 11.93 -16.59 -26.03
C ILE A 290 12.82 -16.83 -27.25
N LYS A 291 13.05 -18.11 -27.59
CA LYS A 291 13.94 -18.51 -28.68
C LYS A 291 15.35 -17.90 -28.52
N ASP A 292 15.70 -16.94 -29.36
CA ASP A 292 16.99 -16.24 -29.43
C ASP A 292 16.95 -14.83 -28.81
N LYS A 293 15.86 -14.48 -28.11
CA LYS A 293 15.64 -13.15 -27.53
C LYS A 293 15.55 -13.20 -26.01
N VAL A 294 16.15 -12.19 -25.38
CA VAL A 294 16.10 -12.00 -23.93
C VAL A 294 15.26 -10.78 -23.61
N TYR A 295 14.38 -10.91 -22.62
CA TYR A 295 13.50 -9.88 -22.14
C TYR A 295 13.73 -9.65 -20.64
N TYR A 296 13.70 -8.39 -20.21
CA TYR A 296 13.61 -8.01 -18.79
C TYR A 296 12.32 -7.22 -18.59
N ASP A 297 11.50 -7.65 -17.63
CA ASP A 297 10.19 -7.04 -17.33
C ASP A 297 9.35 -6.86 -18.61
N ALA A 298 9.30 -7.93 -19.43
CA ALA A 298 8.68 -7.99 -20.75
C ALA A 298 9.29 -7.10 -21.87
N HIS A 299 10.39 -6.39 -21.63
CA HIS A 299 11.07 -5.57 -22.65
C HIS A 299 12.27 -6.28 -23.26
N LEU A 300 12.35 -6.27 -24.59
CA LEU A 300 13.46 -6.87 -25.33
C LEU A 300 14.79 -6.17 -25.01
N ILE A 301 15.79 -6.93 -24.57
CA ILE A 301 17.16 -6.45 -24.42
C ILE A 301 17.88 -6.66 -25.76
N GLU A 302 18.07 -5.59 -26.50
CA GLU A 302 18.78 -5.62 -27.78
C GLU A 302 20.23 -6.10 -27.60
N GLU A 303 20.72 -6.86 -28.58
CA GLU A 303 22.08 -7.45 -28.61
C GLU A 303 22.42 -8.45 -27.49
N ALA A 304 21.44 -8.87 -26.69
CA ALA A 304 21.62 -9.95 -25.73
C ALA A 304 21.72 -11.30 -26.44
N ASP A 305 22.70 -12.10 -26.05
CA ASP A 305 22.91 -13.45 -26.57
C ASP A 305 22.17 -14.46 -25.72
N ALA A 306 20.95 -14.82 -26.13
CA ALA A 306 20.07 -15.72 -25.37
C ALA A 306 20.65 -17.10 -25.10
N GLU A 307 21.55 -17.61 -25.96
CA GLU A 307 22.17 -18.93 -25.79
C GLU A 307 23.10 -18.98 -24.59
N THR A 308 23.85 -17.90 -24.35
CA THR A 308 24.80 -17.81 -23.23
C THR A 308 24.29 -16.98 -22.06
N PHE A 309 23.09 -16.39 -22.18
CA PHE A 309 22.48 -15.57 -21.14
C PHE A 309 22.17 -16.38 -19.88
N ARG A 310 22.76 -15.98 -18.75
CA ARG A 310 22.64 -16.70 -17.49
C ARG A 310 22.75 -15.78 -16.29
N SER A 311 22.30 -16.29 -15.15
CA SER A 311 22.45 -15.61 -13.87
C SER A 311 23.88 -15.60 -13.36
N LEU A 312 24.30 -14.44 -12.84
CA LEU A 312 25.35 -14.32 -11.85
C LEU A 312 24.74 -14.21 -10.45
N GLU A 313 25.56 -14.02 -9.43
CA GLU A 313 25.08 -13.78 -8.08
C GLU A 313 24.27 -12.48 -7.99
N ARG A 314 23.31 -12.44 -7.07
CA ARG A 314 22.46 -11.27 -6.81
C ARG A 314 21.67 -10.83 -8.05
N TRP A 315 21.71 -9.54 -8.37
CA TRP A 315 20.90 -8.91 -9.42
C TRP A 315 21.55 -8.93 -10.82
N TYR A 316 22.74 -9.53 -10.94
CA TYR A 316 23.55 -9.47 -12.16
C TYR A 316 23.23 -10.63 -13.09
N LYS A 317 23.18 -10.35 -14.39
CA LYS A 317 23.15 -11.36 -15.47
C LYS A 317 24.34 -11.13 -16.40
N VAL A 318 24.71 -12.16 -17.15
CA VAL A 318 25.74 -12.07 -18.19
C VAL A 318 25.35 -12.91 -19.39
N ASP A 319 25.86 -12.51 -20.54
CA ASP A 319 26.06 -13.39 -21.68
C ASP A 319 27.53 -13.32 -22.12
N LYS A 320 27.87 -13.91 -23.27
CA LYS A 320 29.25 -13.89 -23.79
C LYS A 320 29.78 -12.50 -24.19
N ASN A 321 28.90 -11.51 -24.33
CA ASN A 321 29.21 -10.18 -24.88
C ASN A 321 29.13 -9.06 -23.82
N ALA A 322 28.29 -9.21 -22.79
CA ALA A 322 27.98 -8.14 -21.85
C ALA A 322 27.52 -8.63 -20.47
N LEU A 323 27.59 -7.70 -19.50
CA LEU A 323 26.98 -7.80 -18.19
C LEU A 323 25.68 -6.99 -18.16
N TYR A 324 24.71 -7.42 -17.37
CA TYR A 324 23.38 -6.81 -17.30
C TYR A 324 22.92 -6.60 -15.86
N ILE A 325 22.27 -5.47 -15.63
CA ILE A 325 21.63 -5.10 -14.36
C ILE A 325 20.24 -4.54 -14.70
N GLY A 326 19.22 -5.34 -14.41
CA GLY A 326 17.89 -5.13 -14.98
C GLY A 326 17.93 -5.03 -16.51
N PHE A 327 17.29 -4.01 -17.07
CA PHE A 327 17.33 -3.77 -18.51
C PHE A 327 18.69 -3.22 -19.01
N LYS A 328 19.54 -2.72 -18.13
CA LYS A 328 20.77 -2.01 -18.53
C LYS A 328 21.84 -3.00 -18.97
N ARG A 329 22.38 -2.78 -20.17
CA ARG A 329 23.46 -3.56 -20.77
C ARG A 329 24.81 -2.83 -20.66
N PHE A 330 25.83 -3.57 -20.25
CA PHE A 330 27.21 -3.10 -20.13
C PHE A 330 28.12 -3.91 -21.05
N PRO A 331 28.43 -3.40 -22.26
CA PRO A 331 29.36 -4.07 -23.17
C PRO A 331 30.82 -3.89 -22.74
N ASN A 332 31.73 -4.61 -23.39
CA ASN A 332 33.19 -4.52 -23.19
C ASN A 332 33.67 -4.92 -21.79
N VAL A 333 32.95 -5.83 -21.13
CA VAL A 333 33.35 -6.41 -19.85
C VAL A 333 34.52 -7.37 -20.08
N ASP A 334 35.59 -7.22 -19.31
CA ASP A 334 36.68 -8.18 -19.27
C ASP A 334 36.28 -9.34 -18.35
N PHE A 335 35.67 -10.37 -18.95
CA PHE A 335 35.21 -11.55 -18.21
C PHE A 335 36.32 -12.39 -17.59
N GLU A 336 37.58 -12.26 -18.03
CA GLU A 336 38.71 -12.97 -17.43
C GLU A 336 39.06 -12.40 -16.05
N THR A 337 38.89 -11.08 -15.88
CA THR A 337 39.19 -10.36 -14.64
C THR A 337 37.95 -10.01 -13.81
N LEU A 338 36.76 -10.26 -14.34
CA LEU A 338 35.49 -10.00 -13.67
C LEU A 338 35.35 -10.80 -12.36
N LYS A 339 35.17 -10.11 -11.25
CA LYS A 339 34.98 -10.72 -9.93
C LYS A 339 33.89 -10.01 -9.13
N TYR A 340 33.21 -10.78 -8.29
CA TYR A 340 32.31 -10.24 -7.28
C TYR A 340 33.11 -9.68 -6.11
N VAL A 341 32.73 -8.49 -5.65
CA VAL A 341 33.33 -7.81 -4.50
C VAL A 341 32.22 -7.41 -3.53
N GLU A 342 32.35 -7.90 -2.30
CA GLU A 342 31.49 -7.54 -1.18
C GLU A 342 32.33 -6.77 -0.15
N LYS A 343 32.14 -5.45 -0.07
CA LYS A 343 32.79 -4.60 0.94
C LYS A 343 32.01 -4.60 2.24
N THR A 344 30.67 -4.57 2.14
CA THR A 344 29.73 -4.64 3.26
C THR A 344 28.45 -5.32 2.79
N GLU A 345 27.53 -5.63 3.71
CA GLU A 345 26.21 -6.16 3.36
C GLU A 345 25.39 -5.24 2.43
N TYR A 346 25.74 -3.95 2.34
CA TYR A 346 25.07 -2.95 1.48
C TYR A 346 25.88 -2.56 0.23
N ILE A 347 27.18 -2.86 0.19
CA ILE A 347 28.08 -2.47 -0.91
C ILE A 347 28.62 -3.74 -1.56
N GLN A 348 27.90 -4.17 -2.61
CA GLN A 348 28.14 -5.38 -3.38
C GLN A 348 28.14 -5.03 -4.86
N TYR A 349 29.21 -5.38 -5.57
CA TYR A 349 29.34 -5.07 -6.99
C TYR A 349 30.17 -6.12 -7.72
N TYR A 350 30.07 -6.12 -9.04
CA TYR A 350 31.06 -6.79 -9.88
C TYR A 350 32.09 -5.76 -10.34
N GLN A 351 33.36 -6.15 -10.46
CA GLN A 351 34.36 -5.31 -11.11
C GLN A 351 35.24 -6.17 -12.02
N ASP A 352 35.65 -5.61 -13.15
CA ASP A 352 36.73 -6.14 -13.96
C ASP A 352 38.00 -5.28 -13.77
N LYS A 353 39.01 -5.43 -14.62
CA LYS A 353 40.24 -4.62 -14.54
C LYS A 353 40.05 -3.14 -14.91
N ASN A 354 38.96 -2.80 -15.58
CA ASN A 354 38.69 -1.47 -16.13
C ASN A 354 37.59 -0.72 -15.35
N PHE A 355 36.52 -1.41 -14.93
CA PHE A 355 35.31 -0.81 -14.38
C PHE A 355 34.73 -1.59 -13.18
N ILE A 356 34.03 -0.84 -12.33
CA ILE A 356 33.14 -1.32 -11.27
C ILE A 356 31.69 -1.16 -11.77
N TYR A 357 30.86 -2.18 -11.55
CA TYR A 357 29.47 -2.28 -11.96
C TYR A 357 28.57 -2.38 -10.72
N HIS A 358 27.90 -1.28 -10.37
CA HIS A 358 27.07 -1.16 -9.17
C HIS A 358 25.64 -1.64 -9.40
N SER A 359 24.99 -2.17 -8.36
CA SER A 359 23.64 -2.75 -8.45
C SER A 359 22.55 -1.73 -8.77
N ASN A 360 22.81 -0.44 -8.54
CA ASN A 360 21.95 0.67 -8.96
C ASN A 360 22.06 0.98 -10.48
N GLY A 361 22.89 0.24 -11.22
CA GLY A 361 23.12 0.44 -12.64
C GLY A 361 24.18 1.50 -12.96
N GLU A 362 24.90 2.03 -11.99
CA GLU A 362 26.02 2.94 -12.22
C GLU A 362 27.34 2.20 -12.46
N THR A 363 28.26 2.84 -13.17
CA THR A 363 29.61 2.31 -13.42
C THR A 363 30.66 3.37 -13.21
N GLU A 364 31.80 2.98 -12.66
CA GLU A 364 32.96 3.85 -12.46
C GLU A 364 34.26 3.11 -12.86
N PRO A 365 35.28 3.82 -13.37
CA PRO A 365 36.56 3.20 -13.68
C PRO A 365 37.27 2.72 -12.41
N VAL A 366 38.01 1.62 -12.50
CA VAL A 366 38.92 1.21 -11.42
C VAL A 366 40.10 2.18 -11.40
N GLU A 367 40.18 3.03 -10.39
CA GLU A 367 41.36 3.90 -10.20
C GLU A 367 42.60 3.03 -10.01
N GLY A 368 43.56 3.16 -10.94
CA GLY A 368 44.91 2.64 -10.72
C GLY A 368 45.55 3.40 -9.56
N GLU A 369 46.38 2.72 -8.76
CA GLU A 369 47.33 3.39 -7.88
C GLU A 369 48.02 4.50 -8.68
N VAL A 370 47.80 5.75 -8.30
CA VAL A 370 48.70 6.84 -8.69
C VAL A 370 50.02 6.50 -8.04
N VAL A 371 50.87 5.77 -8.76
CA VAL A 371 52.28 5.64 -8.40
C VAL A 371 52.86 7.03 -8.62
N GLU A 372 52.88 7.84 -7.57
CA GLU A 372 53.69 9.04 -7.51
C GLU A 372 55.13 8.64 -7.86
N LYS A 373 55.63 9.17 -8.99
CA LYS A 373 57.00 8.98 -9.45
C LYS A 373 57.96 9.92 -8.74
#